data_AF-B0Z412-F1
#
_entry.id   AF-B0Z412-F1
#
_cell.length_a   1.000
_cell.length_b   1.000
_cell.length_c   1.000
_cell.angle_alpha   90.00
_cell.angle_beta   90.00
_cell.angle_gamma   90.00
#
_symmetry.space_group_name_H-M   'P 1'
#
loop_
_entity.id
_entity.type
_entity.pdbx_description
1 polymer ?
#
loop_
_entity_poly.entity_id
_entity_poly.type
_entity_poly.pdbx_seq_one_letter_code
_entity_poly.pdbx_strand_id
1 'polypeptide(L)' 'PRAGFTLLEVMVVIVILGVLASLVVPNLLGNKEKADRQKAISDIVALENALDMYRLDNGRYPTTEQGLEALI' A
#
# COMPACT_ATOMS: atom_id res chain seq x y z
N PRO A 1 12.21 27.89 43.26
CA PRO A 1 13.07 26.72 43.04
C PRO A 1 12.58 25.89 41.85
N ARG A 2 13.31 25.92 40.73
CA ARG A 2 13.06 24.99 39.62
C ARG A 2 13.62 23.65 40.07
N ALA A 3 12.75 22.69 40.37
CA ALA A 3 13.16 21.31 40.55
C ALA A 3 13.75 20.84 39.22
N GLY A 4 15.07 20.61 39.19
CA GLY A 4 15.73 20.01 38.04
C GLY A 4 15.39 18.51 37.98
N PHE A 5 15.28 17.99 36.77
CA PHE A 5 15.12 16.55 36.53
C PHE A 5 16.22 15.76 37.25
N THR A 6 15.84 14.61 37.83
CA THR A 6 16.83 13.70 38.42
C THR A 6 17.38 12.76 37.36
N LEU A 7 18.62 12.30 37.55
CA LEU A 7 19.23 11.28 36.68
C LEU A 7 18.37 10.00 36.63
N LEU A 8 17.79 9.62 37.77
CA LEU A 8 16.92 8.45 37.89
C LEU A 8 15.68 8.57 37.00
N GLU A 9 15.07 9.75 36.97
CA GLU A 9 13.89 10.03 36.15
C GLU A 9 14.20 9.89 34.66
N VAL A 10 15.35 10.39 34.21
CA VAL A 10 15.81 10.22 32.82
C VAL A 10 16.09 8.75 32.50
N MET A 11 16.69 8.00 33.42
CA MET A 11 16.95 6.57 33.23
C MET A 11 15.66 5.76 33.06
N VAL A 12 14.65 6.01 33.90
CA VAL A 12 13.35 5.34 33.80
C VAL A 12 12.68 5.65 32.46
N VAL A 13 12.74 6.90 32.00
CA VAL A 13 12.18 7.30 30.70
C VAL A 13 12.87 6.56 29.55
N ILE A 14 14.21 6.45 29.56
CA ILE A 14 14.96 5.73 28.51
C ILE A 14 14.59 4.24 28.49
N VAL A 15 14.41 3.62 29.67
CA VAL A 15 13.98 2.21 29.76
C VAL A 15 12.59 2.03 29.17
N ILE A 16 11.64 2.90 29.50
CA ILE A 16 10.28 2.85 28.95
C ILE A 16 10.30 3.05 27.43
N LEU A 17 11.09 4.00 26.93
CA LEU A 17 11.27 4.25 25.50
C LEU A 17 11.88 3.04 24.78
N GLY A 18 12.86 2.36 25.39
CA GLY A 18 13.46 1.14 24.85
C GLY A 18 12.46 -0.02 24.74
N VAL A 19 11.64 -0.21 25.78
CA VAL A 19 10.56 -1.21 25.78
C VAL A 19 9.52 -0.89 24.72
N LEU A 20 9.03 0.36 24.65
CA LEU A 20 8.06 0.78 23.64
C LEU A 20 8.63 0.64 22.22
N ALA A 21 9.87 1.06 21.98
CA ALA A 21 10.52 0.94 20.67
C ALA A 21 10.58 -0.51 20.16
N SER A 22 10.74 -1.49 21.07
CA SER A 22 10.73 -2.92 20.71
C SER A 22 9.35 -3.46 20.30
N LEU A 23 8.28 -2.80 20.73
CA LEU A 23 6.89 -3.21 20.45
C LEU A 23 6.32 -2.51 19.21
N VAL A 24 6.87 -1.35 18.83
CA VAL A 24 6.44 -0.58 17.65
C VAL A 24 7.16 -1.07 16.40
N VAL A 25 6.91 -2.30 16.00
CA VAL A 25 7.23 -2.83 14.67
C VAL A 25 5.94 -3.46 14.13
N PRO A 26 4.99 -2.66 13.61
CA PRO A 26 3.80 -3.25 13.03
C PRO A 26 4.19 -4.18 11.87
N ASN A 27 3.61 -5.37 11.87
CA ASN A 27 3.72 -6.40 10.82
C ASN A 27 3.00 -5.92 9.55
N LEU A 28 3.60 -4.96 8.83
CA LEU A 28 3.07 -4.44 7.56
C LEU A 28 3.23 -5.43 6.41
N LEU A 29 4.09 -6.45 6.57
CA LEU A 29 4.43 -7.41 5.51
C LEU A 29 3.26 -8.33 5.12
N GLY A 30 2.36 -8.68 6.04
CA GLY A 30 1.28 -9.63 5.77
C GLY A 30 0.10 -9.07 4.97
N ASN A 31 -0.09 -7.74 4.99
CA ASN A 31 -1.20 -7.09 4.30
C ASN A 31 -0.85 -6.63 2.89
N LYS A 32 0.46 -6.45 2.61
CA LYS A 32 0.91 -5.99 1.30
C LYS A 32 0.60 -6.99 0.19
N GLU A 33 0.90 -8.28 0.39
CA GLU A 33 0.65 -9.31 -0.62
C GLU A 33 -0.86 -9.45 -0.93
N LYS A 34 -1.70 -9.40 0.11
CA LYS A 34 -3.17 -9.41 -0.06
C LYS A 34 -3.67 -8.18 -0.80
N ALA A 35 -3.15 -7.00 -0.49
CA ALA A 35 -3.49 -5.76 -1.16
C ALA A 35 -3.04 -5.77 -2.63
N ASP A 36 -1.83 -6.26 -2.91
CA ASP A 36 -1.29 -6.37 -4.26
C ASP A 36 -2.14 -7.36 -5.10
N ARG A 37 -2.57 -8.49 -4.51
CA ARG A 37 -3.49 -9.43 -5.17
C ARG A 37 -4.87 -8.81 -5.44
N GLN A 38 -5.43 -8.10 -4.47
CA GLN A 38 -6.73 -7.45 -4.64
C GLN A 38 -6.67 -6.35 -5.71
N LYS A 39 -5.57 -5.59 -5.75
CA LYS A 39 -5.32 -4.59 -6.78
C LYS A 39 -5.27 -5.22 -8.16
N ALA A 40 -4.51 -6.31 -8.34
CA ALA A 40 -4.43 -7.01 -9.62
C ALA A 40 -5.81 -7.50 -10.10
N ILE A 41 -6.67 -8.01 -9.20
CA ILE A 41 -8.04 -8.41 -9.55
C ILE A 41 -8.86 -7.19 -10.01
N SER A 42 -8.77 -6.07 -9.29
CA SER A 42 -9.46 -4.84 -9.67
C SER A 42 -8.97 -4.28 -11.00
N ASP A 43 -7.66 -4.33 -11.26
CA ASP A 43 -7.05 -3.89 -12.52
C ASP A 43 -7.53 -4.76 -13.69
N ILE A 44 -7.62 -6.09 -13.52
CA ILE A 44 -8.15 -6.99 -14.55
C ILE A 44 -9.60 -6.62 -14.92
N VAL A 45 -10.47 -6.44 -13.92
CA VAL A 45 -11.87 -6.07 -14.16
C VAL A 45 -11.97 -4.70 -14.86
N ALA A 46 -11.13 -3.74 -14.48
CA ALA A 46 -11.09 -2.44 -15.14
C ALA A 46 -10.65 -2.57 -16.62
N LEU A 47 -9.65 -3.40 -16.89
CA LEU A 47 -9.16 -3.65 -18.25
C LEU A 47 -10.20 -4.37 -19.12
N GLU A 48 -10.91 -5.37 -18.58
CA GLU A 48 -12.01 -6.05 -19.29
C GLU A 48 -13.10 -5.06 -19.71
N ASN A 49 -13.53 -4.19 -18.80
CA ASN A 49 -14.52 -3.16 -19.10
C ASN A 49 -14.03 -2.18 -20.17
N ALA A 50 -12.77 -1.76 -20.12
CA ALA A 50 -12.18 -0.87 -21.11
C ALA A 50 -12.09 -1.54 -22.50
N LEU A 51 -11.73 -2.83 -22.54
CA LEU A 51 -11.71 -3.62 -23.77
C LEU A 51 -13.11 -3.77 -24.37
N ASP A 52 -14.12 -4.02 -23.54
CA ASP A 52 -15.50 -4.14 -24.01
C ASP A 52 -16.04 -2.81 -24.54
N MET A 53 -15.70 -1.68 -23.92
CA MET A 53 -16.02 -0.36 -24.46
C MET A 53 -15.33 -0.09 -25.78
N TYR A 54 -14.02 -0.37 -25.89
CA TYR A 54 -13.29 -0.25 -27.14
C TYR A 54 -13.94 -1.07 -28.26
N ARG A 55 -14.37 -2.30 -27.93
CA ARG A 55 -15.06 -3.17 -28.89
C ARG A 55 -16.45 -2.67 -29.26
N LEU A 56 -17.19 -2.07 -28.34
CA LEU A 56 -18.48 -1.45 -28.63
C LEU A 56 -18.32 -0.33 -29.66
N ASP A 57 -17.28 0.50 -29.52
CA ASP A 57 -17.05 1.64 -30.40
C ASP A 57 -16.42 1.24 -31.75
N ASN A 58 -15.50 0.27 -31.75
CA ASN A 58 -14.70 -0.09 -32.93
C ASN A 58 -15.13 -1.41 -33.60
N GLY A 59 -16.10 -2.13 -33.01
CA GLY A 59 -16.56 -3.44 -33.48
C GLY A 59 -15.59 -4.60 -33.27
N ARG A 60 -14.41 -4.35 -32.70
CA ARG A 60 -13.32 -5.32 -32.50
C ARG A 60 -12.47 -4.96 -31.29
N TYR A 61 -11.78 -5.94 -30.71
CA TYR A 61 -10.75 -5.68 -29.71
C TYR A 61 -9.46 -5.12 -30.36
N PRO A 62 -8.61 -4.40 -29.59
CA PRO A 62 -7.31 -3.94 -30.05
C PRO A 62 -6.41 -5.10 -30.49
N THR A 63 -5.51 -4.85 -31.44
CA THR A 63 -4.43 -5.81 -31.75
C THR A 63 -3.33 -5.75 -30.71
N THR A 64 -2.51 -6.80 -30.64
CA THR A 64 -1.31 -6.82 -29.78
C THR A 64 -0.35 -5.66 -30.07
N GLU A 65 -0.26 -5.22 -31.33
CA GLU A 65 0.59 -4.09 -31.74
C GLU A 65 0.05 -2.73 -31.26
N GLN A 66 -1.28 -2.60 -31.15
CA GLN A 66 -1.93 -1.40 -30.62
C GLN A 66 -1.82 -1.30 -29.09
N GLY A 67 -1.68 -2.44 -28.41
CA GLY A 67 -1.44 -2.50 -26.98
C GLY A 67 -2.60 -2.00 -26.12
N LEU A 68 -2.29 -1.72 -24.85
CA LEU A 68 -3.25 -1.14 -23.89
C LEU A 68 -3.44 0.36 -24.13
N GLU A 69 -2.53 0.99 -24.87
CA GLU A 69 -2.57 2.39 -25.26
C GLU A 69 -3.78 2.71 -26.15
N ALA A 70 -4.42 1.71 -26.74
CA ALA A 70 -5.66 1.87 -27.48
C ALA A 70 -6.90 2.07 -26.58
N LEU A 71 -6.78 1.86 -25.26
CA LEU A 71 -7.89 1.93 -24.30
C LEU A 71 -8.05 3.31 -23.63
N ILE A 72 -7.24 4.31 -24.02
CA ILE A 72 -7.22 5.68 -23.47
C ILE A 72 -7.62 6.72 -24.50
#